data_AF-T1BNY7-F1
#
_entry.id   AF-T1BNY7-F1
#
_cell.length_a   1.000
_cell.length_b   1.000
_cell.length_c   1.000
_cell.angle_alpha   90.00
_cell.angle_beta   90.00
_cell.angle_gamma   90.00
#
_symmetry.space_group_name_H-M   'P 1'
#
loop_
_entity.id
_entity.type
_entity.pdbx_description
1 polymer ?
#
loop_
_entity_poly.entity_id
_entity_poly.type
_entity_poly.pdbx_seq_one_letter_code
_entity_poly.pdbx_strand_id
1 'polypeptide(L)'
;KLSEVFGVDVGRLGGGESDIKPVTVSTYDSALIRAENLGNRFQFLVVDEVHHLPSPQYRHIAEMYCAPARLGLTATYERADLLHLELEALMGGKLFERGYEELTDYLADFTLVKVKVELSPEEQEEYDDTHGTFIRYLRSKRMVLRGPWDFEAFIRRSWNPEGREALMAWRRS
;
A
#
# COMPACT_ATOMS: atom_id res chain seq x y z
N LYS A 1 1.27 26.31 7.36
CA LYS A 1 0.72 25.21 8.20
C LYS A 1 1.78 24.58 9.12
N LEU A 2 2.80 23.83 8.66
CA LEU A 2 3.82 23.30 9.59
C LEU A 2 4.75 24.39 10.16
N SER A 3 5.19 25.31 9.30
CA SER A 3 6.03 26.45 9.73
C SER A 3 5.33 27.35 10.74
N GLU A 4 4.02 27.56 10.57
CA GLU A 4 3.19 28.33 11.51
C GLU A 4 3.00 27.62 12.84
N VAL A 5 2.78 26.29 12.83
CA VAL A 5 2.59 25.50 14.05
C VAL A 5 3.88 25.40 14.87
N PHE A 6 5.02 25.20 14.21
CA PHE A 6 6.31 25.03 14.90
C PHE A 6 7.10 26.33 15.06
N GLY A 7 6.70 27.42 14.41
CA GLY A 7 7.43 28.69 14.43
C GLY A 7 8.82 28.61 13.79
N VAL A 8 9.07 27.63 12.93
CA VAL A 8 10.37 27.41 12.27
C VAL A 8 10.20 27.23 10.77
N ASP A 9 11.25 27.53 10.03
CA ASP A 9 11.32 27.24 8.62
C ASP A 9 11.36 25.72 8.37
N VAL A 10 10.49 25.25 7.48
CA VAL A 10 10.38 23.84 7.09
C VAL A 10 10.96 23.66 5.70
N GLY A 11 11.93 22.76 5.58
CA GLY A 11 12.53 22.36 4.31
C GLY A 11 11.63 21.36 3.58
N ARG A 12 11.86 21.22 2.28
CA ARG A 12 11.11 20.31 1.42
C ARG A 12 12.06 19.52 0.51
N LEU A 13 11.86 18.21 0.49
CA LEU A 13 12.61 17.29 -0.34
C LEU A 13 11.66 16.46 -1.22
N GLY A 14 11.56 16.84 -2.49
CA GLY A 14 10.73 16.15 -3.49
C GLY A 14 9.99 17.11 -4.42
N GLY A 15 9.54 16.61 -5.57
CA GLY A 15 8.87 17.43 -6.59
C GLY A 15 9.79 18.45 -7.27
N GLY A 16 11.10 18.15 -7.33
CA GLY A 16 12.13 19.03 -7.90
C GLY A 16 12.79 19.98 -6.89
N GLU A 17 12.27 20.07 -5.67
CA GLU A 17 12.82 20.88 -4.60
C GLU A 17 13.73 20.04 -3.68
N SER A 18 14.81 20.66 -3.21
CA SER A 18 15.82 20.03 -2.36
C SER A 18 16.34 21.03 -1.32
N ASP A 19 15.42 21.58 -0.52
CA ASP A 19 15.73 22.46 0.59
C ASP A 19 15.77 21.66 1.90
N ILE A 20 16.95 21.50 2.49
CA ILE A 20 17.16 20.70 3.70
C ILE A 20 17.32 21.62 4.91
N LYS A 21 16.38 21.51 5.85
CA LYS A 21 16.33 22.28 7.11
C LYS A 21 16.18 21.34 8.31
N PRO A 22 16.31 21.82 9.56
CA PRO A 22 16.15 20.98 10.75
C PRO A 22 14.82 20.21 10.79
N VAL A 23 13.74 20.84 10.31
CA VAL A 23 12.48 20.16 9.98
C VAL A 23 12.37 20.10 8.47
N THR A 24 12.34 18.90 7.90
CA THR A 24 12.21 18.70 6.44
C THR A 24 11.12 17.68 6.16
N VAL A 25 10.22 18.00 5.23
CA VAL A 25 9.19 17.07 4.74
C VAL A 25 9.65 16.47 3.42
N SER A 26 9.50 15.15 3.26
CA SER A 26 9.90 14.46 2.03
C SER A 26 8.86 13.45 1.58
N THR A 27 8.83 13.18 0.27
CA THR A 27 8.19 11.97 -0.25
C THR A 27 9.07 10.76 0.02
N TYR A 28 8.46 9.57 0.08
CA TYR A 28 9.20 8.32 0.28
C TYR A 28 10.30 8.12 -0.78
N ASP A 29 9.99 8.33 -2.06
CA ASP A 29 10.95 8.18 -3.15
C ASP A 29 12.16 9.12 -2.98
N SER A 30 11.90 10.38 -2.60
CA SER A 30 12.96 11.38 -2.46
C SER A 30 13.82 11.11 -1.22
N ALA A 31 13.20 10.67 -0.12
CA ALA A 31 13.91 10.23 1.08
C ALA A 31 14.80 9.01 0.79
N LEU A 32 14.27 8.01 0.06
CA LEU A 32 15.02 6.83 -0.34
C LEU A 32 16.23 7.18 -1.21
N ILE A 33 16.03 7.99 -2.26
CA ILE A 33 17.10 8.42 -3.17
C ILE A 33 18.21 9.17 -2.42
N ARG A 34 17.88 9.89 -1.34
CA ARG A 34 18.82 10.73 -0.60
C ARG A 34 19.29 10.11 0.71
N ALA A 35 18.87 8.90 1.03
CA ALA A 35 19.12 8.25 2.30
C ALA A 35 20.61 8.07 2.60
N GLU A 36 21.44 7.77 1.60
CA GLU A 36 22.90 7.69 1.78
C GLU A 36 23.52 9.01 2.27
N ASN A 37 22.97 10.15 1.83
CA ASN A 37 23.48 11.48 2.18
C ASN A 37 22.81 12.09 3.42
N LEU A 38 21.57 11.71 3.68
CA LEU A 38 20.73 12.30 4.74
C LEU A 38 20.49 11.37 5.93
N GLY A 39 20.85 10.10 5.84
CA GLY A 39 20.49 9.08 6.82
C GLY A 39 21.01 9.37 8.24
N ASN A 40 22.15 10.06 8.37
CA ASN A 40 22.72 10.47 9.65
C ASN A 40 22.43 11.94 10.04
N ARG A 41 21.57 12.65 9.29
CA ARG A 41 21.35 14.10 9.46
C ARG A 41 20.20 14.44 10.39
N PHE A 42 19.31 13.49 10.67
CA PHE A 42 18.11 13.69 11.48
C PHE A 42 18.11 12.77 12.69
N GLN A 43 17.74 13.30 13.85
CA GLN A 43 17.62 12.52 15.09
C GLN A 43 16.21 11.93 15.30
N PHE A 44 15.21 12.46 14.58
CA PHE A 44 13.83 12.03 14.67
C PHE A 44 13.28 11.78 13.26
N LEU A 45 12.82 10.57 13.01
CA LEU A 45 12.16 10.17 11.77
C LEU A 45 10.66 9.99 12.02
N VAL A 46 9.85 10.81 11.37
CA VAL A 46 8.39 10.67 11.35
C VAL A 46 7.98 10.13 9.98
N VAL A 47 7.26 9.02 9.98
CA VAL A 47 6.81 8.34 8.78
C VAL A 47 5.29 8.35 8.76
N ASP A 48 4.74 9.19 7.89
CA ASP A 48 3.30 9.21 7.62
C ASP A 48 2.91 8.08 6.67
N GLU A 49 1.69 7.58 6.82
CA GLU A 49 1.20 6.33 6.21
C GLU A 49 2.23 5.19 6.28
N VAL A 50 2.72 4.94 7.50
CA VAL A 50 3.82 4.02 7.79
C VAL A 50 3.55 2.59 7.29
N HIS A 51 2.30 2.22 7.05
CA HIS A 51 1.95 0.93 6.45
C HIS A 51 2.59 0.72 5.06
N HIS A 52 3.02 1.76 4.35
CA HIS A 52 3.79 1.62 3.10
C HIS A 52 5.26 1.25 3.31
N LEU A 53 5.84 1.61 4.46
CA LEU A 53 7.27 1.46 4.77
C LEU A 53 7.81 0.02 4.66
N PRO A 54 7.08 -1.04 5.07
CA PRO A 54 7.57 -2.42 4.97
C PRO A 54 7.73 -2.95 3.55
N SER A 55 7.26 -2.20 2.55
CA SER A 55 7.37 -2.62 1.15
C SER A 55 8.86 -2.79 0.77
N PRO A 56 9.20 -3.74 -0.11
CA PRO A 56 10.61 -4.08 -0.40
C PRO A 56 11.50 -2.90 -0.78
N GLN A 57 10.95 -1.89 -1.46
CA GLN A 57 11.68 -0.69 -1.84
C GLN A 57 11.85 0.30 -0.67
N TYR A 58 10.79 0.55 0.10
CA TYR A 58 10.76 1.61 1.10
C TYR A 58 11.34 1.21 2.46
N ARG A 59 11.48 -0.10 2.74
CA ARG A 59 12.11 -0.57 3.99
C ARG A 59 13.51 0.02 4.18
N HIS A 60 14.21 0.28 3.08
CA HIS A 60 15.54 0.83 3.10
C HIS A 60 15.62 2.24 3.69
N ILE A 61 14.51 3.00 3.71
CA ILE A 61 14.46 4.29 4.42
C ILE A 61 14.70 4.06 5.92
N ALA A 62 14.02 3.09 6.53
CA ALA A 62 14.19 2.77 7.95
C ALA A 62 15.55 2.16 8.27
N GLU A 63 16.14 1.44 7.31
CA GLU A 63 17.47 0.82 7.48
C GLU A 63 18.61 1.85 7.34
N MET A 64 18.47 2.84 6.47
CA MET A 64 19.53 3.83 6.20
C MET A 64 19.46 5.07 7.10
N TYR A 65 18.27 5.47 7.57
CA TYR A 65 18.16 6.60 8.48
C TYR A 65 18.49 6.20 9.91
N CYS A 66 19.64 6.63 10.43
CA CYS A 66 20.13 6.32 11.77
C CYS A 66 19.41 7.08 12.91
N ALA A 67 18.25 7.69 12.63
CA ALA A 67 17.48 8.44 13.61
C ALA A 67 17.08 7.52 14.80
N PRO A 68 17.53 7.83 16.03
CA PRO A 68 17.19 7.04 17.21
C PRO A 68 15.72 7.18 17.61
N ALA A 69 15.13 8.36 17.43
CA ALA A 69 13.70 8.54 17.63
C ALA A 69 12.95 8.25 16.32
N ARG A 70 11.88 7.45 16.41
CA ARG A 70 11.06 7.03 15.27
C ARG A 70 9.59 7.07 15.65
N LEU A 71 8.75 7.59 14.74
CA LEU A 71 7.31 7.63 14.90
C LEU A 71 6.64 7.27 13.57
N GLY A 72 5.84 6.20 13.57
CA GLY A 72 4.99 5.83 12.45
C GLY A 72 3.55 6.25 12.70
N LEU A 73 2.91 6.83 11.69
CA LEU A 73 1.50 7.24 11.72
C LEU A 73 0.75 6.47 10.63
N THR A 74 -0.42 5.92 10.94
CA THR A 74 -1.33 5.36 9.94
C THR A 74 -2.72 5.11 10.51
N ALA A 75 -3.73 5.15 9.64
CA ALA A 75 -5.08 4.67 9.95
C ALA A 75 -5.30 3.19 9.57
N THR A 76 -4.42 2.61 8.75
CA THR A 76 -4.56 1.26 8.19
C THR A 76 -3.30 0.43 8.47
N TYR A 77 -3.10 0.08 9.73
CA TYR A 77 -1.89 -0.63 10.19
C TYR A 77 -1.73 -2.00 9.54
N GLU A 78 -2.81 -2.78 9.47
CA GLU A 78 -2.78 -4.14 8.93
C GLU A 78 -2.78 -4.16 7.40
N ARG A 79 -2.00 -5.09 6.84
CA ARG A 79 -1.88 -5.34 5.40
C ARG A 79 -2.23 -6.79 5.07
N ALA A 80 -2.88 -6.99 3.92
CA ALA A 80 -3.25 -8.33 3.43
C ALA A 80 -2.04 -9.24 3.14
N ASP A 81 -0.88 -8.65 2.84
CA ASP A 81 0.39 -9.37 2.60
C ASP A 81 1.20 -9.63 3.87
N LEU A 82 0.68 -9.23 5.05
CA LEU A 82 1.31 -9.37 6.36
C LEU A 82 2.65 -8.65 6.53
N LEU A 83 3.07 -7.80 5.59
CA LEU A 83 4.36 -7.08 5.71
C LEU A 83 4.38 -6.07 6.86
N HIS A 84 3.21 -5.67 7.39
CA HIS A 84 3.11 -4.82 8.56
C HIS A 84 3.79 -5.42 9.81
N LEU A 85 3.97 -6.75 9.87
CA LEU A 85 4.69 -7.42 10.96
C LEU A 85 6.17 -7.02 11.03
N GLU A 86 6.76 -6.57 9.92
CA GLU A 86 8.14 -6.07 9.87
C GLU A 86 8.26 -4.66 10.50
N LEU A 87 7.16 -3.93 10.70
CA LEU A 87 7.20 -2.57 11.25
C LEU A 87 7.80 -2.53 12.65
N GLU A 88 7.59 -3.57 13.46
CA GLU A 88 8.14 -3.60 14.82
C GLU A 88 9.67 -3.55 14.80
N ALA A 89 10.30 -4.29 13.88
CA ALA A 89 11.75 -4.27 13.70
C ALA A 89 12.25 -2.96 13.06
N LEU A 90 11.46 -2.36 12.15
CA LEU A 90 11.85 -1.16 11.41
C LEU A 90 11.62 0.14 12.18
N MET A 91 10.54 0.25 12.96
CA MET A 91 10.11 1.52 13.57
C MET A 91 9.84 1.41 15.07
N GLY A 92 9.77 0.19 15.61
CA GLY A 92 9.25 -0.09 16.94
C GLY A 92 7.80 -0.57 16.92
N GLY A 93 7.34 -1.12 18.05
CA GLY A 93 6.00 -1.68 18.19
C GLY A 93 4.88 -0.62 18.22
N LYS A 94 3.64 -1.09 18.08
CA LYS A 94 2.44 -0.24 18.16
C LYS A 94 2.26 0.27 19.60
N LEU A 95 2.40 1.58 19.80
CA LEU A 95 2.28 2.21 21.13
C LEU A 95 0.86 2.66 21.46
N PHE A 96 0.08 3.03 20.44
CA PHE A 96 -1.26 3.60 20.61
C PHE A 96 -2.14 3.24 19.42
N GLU A 97 -3.41 2.97 19.70
CA GLU A 97 -4.43 2.67 18.70
C GLU A 97 -5.77 3.22 19.18
N ARG A 98 -6.54 3.78 18.25
CA ARG A 98 -7.92 4.23 18.47
C ARG A 98 -8.78 3.80 17.29
N GLY A 99 -9.86 3.10 17.58
CA GLY A 99 -10.87 2.74 16.57
C GLY A 99 -11.80 3.91 16.24
N TYR A 100 -12.52 3.80 15.12
CA TYR A 100 -13.55 4.77 14.73
C TYR A 100 -14.66 4.89 15.78
N GLU A 101 -14.95 3.81 16.50
CA GLU A 101 -15.96 3.75 17.57
C GLU A 101 -15.62 4.66 18.75
N GLU A 102 -14.35 5.06 18.90
CA GLU A 102 -13.88 5.94 19.97
C GLU A 102 -13.76 7.41 19.51
N LEU A 103 -14.00 7.69 18.23
CA LEU A 103 -13.91 9.01 17.60
C LEU A 103 -15.30 9.67 17.43
N THR A 104 -16.24 9.35 18.31
CA THR A 104 -17.66 9.78 18.25
C THR A 104 -17.85 11.28 18.20
N ASP A 105 -16.93 12.06 18.77
CA ASP A 105 -17.04 13.54 18.79
C ASP A 105 -16.67 14.19 17.44
N TYR A 106 -16.08 13.44 16.51
CA TYR A 106 -15.55 13.95 15.24
C TYR A 106 -16.16 13.29 13.99
N LEU A 107 -16.95 12.23 14.15
CA LEU A 107 -17.55 11.47 13.05
C LEU A 107 -19.07 11.62 13.05
N ALA A 108 -19.62 11.92 11.88
CA ALA A 108 -21.06 11.80 11.67
C ALA A 108 -21.46 10.32 11.62
N ASP A 109 -22.65 9.99 12.12
CA ASP A 109 -23.22 8.65 12.00
C ASP A 109 -23.28 8.23 10.53
N PHE A 110 -22.74 7.05 10.20
CA PHE A 110 -22.79 6.48 8.86
C PHE A 110 -23.40 5.08 8.89
N THR A 111 -24.06 4.70 7.79
CA THR A 111 -24.59 3.34 7.59
C THR A 111 -23.99 2.76 6.33
N LEU A 112 -23.37 1.59 6.45
CA LEU A 112 -22.83 0.87 5.29
C LEU A 112 -23.94 0.03 4.65
N VAL A 113 -24.40 0.42 3.47
CA VAL A 113 -25.42 -0.31 2.71
C VAL A 113 -24.78 -0.95 1.49
N LYS A 114 -24.92 -2.28 1.37
CA LYS A 114 -24.51 -3.02 0.16
C LYS A 114 -25.70 -3.11 -0.79
N VAL A 115 -25.67 -2.33 -1.86
CA VAL A 115 -26.67 -2.42 -2.94
C VAL A 115 -26.17 -3.43 -3.96
N LYS A 116 -26.93 -4.50 -4.18
CA LYS A 116 -26.65 -5.46 -5.26
C LYS A 116 -27.33 -4.96 -6.53
N VAL A 117 -26.58 -4.97 -7.63
CA VAL A 117 -27.10 -4.66 -8.97
C VAL A 117 -27.03 -5.94 -9.81
N GLU A 118 -28.02 -6.13 -10.66
CA GLU A 118 -28.03 -7.22 -11.64
C GLU A 118 -27.34 -6.74 -12.92
N LEU A 119 -26.55 -7.61 -13.54
CA LEU A 119 -26.03 -7.37 -14.88
C LEU A 119 -27.19 -7.38 -15.87
N SER A 120 -27.13 -6.52 -16.89
CA SER A 120 -28.06 -6.64 -18.02
C SER A 120 -27.87 -7.98 -18.74
N PRO A 121 -28.86 -8.46 -19.50
CA PRO A 121 -28.73 -9.72 -20.22
C PRO A 121 -27.51 -9.80 -21.14
N GLU A 122 -27.13 -8.68 -21.77
CA GLU A 122 -25.94 -8.58 -22.63
C GLU A 122 -24.63 -8.66 -21.82
N GLU A 123 -24.54 -7.93 -20.71
CA GLU A 123 -23.39 -7.99 -19.80
C GLU A 123 -23.25 -9.36 -19.14
N GLN A 124 -24.37 -10.02 -18.81
CA GLN A 124 -24.36 -11.35 -18.24
C GLN A 124 -23.86 -12.39 -19.25
N GLU A 125 -24.25 -12.28 -20.52
CA GLU A 125 -23.75 -13.17 -21.58
C GLU A 125 -22.25 -12.98 -21.83
N GLU A 126 -21.78 -11.73 -21.91
CA GLU A 126 -20.35 -11.42 -22.05
C GLU A 126 -19.55 -11.90 -20.84
N TYR A 127 -20.07 -11.69 -19.63
CA TYR A 127 -19.47 -12.18 -18.40
C TYR A 127 -19.38 -13.71 -18.42
N ASP A 128 -20.46 -14.43 -18.74
CA ASP A 128 -20.49 -15.89 -18.73
C ASP A 128 -19.50 -16.50 -19.73
N ASP A 129 -19.35 -15.89 -20.92
CA ASP A 129 -18.39 -16.35 -21.93
C ASP A 129 -16.93 -16.12 -21.50
N THR A 130 -16.61 -14.89 -21.09
CA THR A 130 -15.26 -14.50 -20.68
C THR A 130 -14.86 -15.20 -19.38
N HIS A 131 -15.72 -15.18 -18.36
CA HIS A 131 -15.50 -15.89 -17.11
C HIS A 131 -15.43 -17.41 -17.34
N GLY A 132 -16.27 -17.95 -18.22
CA GLY A 132 -16.22 -19.36 -18.62
C GLY A 132 -14.87 -19.77 -19.20
N THR A 133 -14.29 -18.96 -20.09
CA THR A 133 -12.97 -19.20 -20.67
C THR A 133 -11.87 -19.23 -19.60
N PHE A 134 -11.90 -18.27 -18.69
CA PHE A 134 -10.97 -18.23 -17.56
C PHE A 134 -11.10 -19.45 -16.63
N ILE A 135 -12.31 -19.81 -16.23
CA ILE A 135 -12.57 -20.96 -15.36
C ILE A 135 -12.19 -22.28 -16.04
N ARG A 136 -12.47 -22.45 -17.34
CA ARG A 136 -12.04 -23.63 -18.12
C ARG A 136 -10.52 -23.79 -18.10
N TYR A 137 -9.78 -22.71 -18.26
CA TYR A 137 -8.32 -22.73 -18.18
C TYR A 137 -7.83 -23.12 -16.78
N LEU A 138 -8.36 -22.52 -15.72
CA LEU A 138 -7.97 -22.88 -14.36
C LEU A 138 -8.24 -24.37 -14.07
N ARG A 139 -9.39 -24.89 -14.50
CA ARG A 139 -9.74 -26.31 -14.35
C ARG A 139 -8.79 -27.23 -15.13
N SER A 140 -8.49 -26.90 -16.38
CA SER A 140 -7.60 -27.73 -17.22
C SER A 140 -6.18 -27.82 -16.65
N LYS A 141 -5.70 -26.74 -16.01
CA LYS A 141 -4.40 -26.69 -15.33
C LYS A 141 -4.48 -27.07 -13.84
N ARG A 142 -5.64 -27.51 -13.35
CA ARG A 142 -5.92 -27.88 -11.94
C ARG A 142 -5.50 -26.79 -10.94
N MET A 143 -5.74 -25.53 -11.30
CA MET A 143 -5.43 -24.36 -10.50
C MET A 143 -6.64 -23.93 -9.68
N VAL A 144 -6.39 -23.49 -8.45
CA VAL A 144 -7.38 -22.87 -7.56
C VAL A 144 -6.81 -21.55 -7.10
N LEU A 145 -7.56 -20.46 -7.28
CA LEU A 145 -7.15 -19.12 -6.85
C LEU A 145 -7.74 -18.85 -5.47
N ARG A 146 -6.92 -18.96 -4.42
CA ARG A 146 -7.33 -18.68 -3.03
C ARG A 146 -6.77 -17.38 -2.50
N GLY A 147 -5.70 -16.88 -3.11
CA GLY A 147 -5.10 -15.62 -2.74
C GLY A 147 -4.16 -15.05 -3.79
N PRO A 148 -3.48 -13.94 -3.47
CA PRO A 148 -2.60 -13.22 -4.40
C PRO A 148 -1.49 -14.08 -5.00
N TRP A 149 -0.91 -15.01 -4.21
CA TRP A 149 0.17 -15.89 -4.65
C TRP A 149 -0.26 -16.89 -5.74
N ASP A 150 -1.48 -17.41 -5.65
CA ASP A 150 -2.02 -18.31 -6.68
C ASP A 150 -2.27 -17.55 -7.98
N PHE A 151 -2.68 -16.28 -7.87
CA PHE A 151 -2.90 -15.40 -9.01
C PHE A 151 -1.59 -15.03 -9.71
N GLU A 152 -0.53 -14.77 -8.95
CA GLU A 152 0.81 -14.59 -9.51
C GLU A 152 1.28 -15.85 -10.25
N ALA A 153 1.06 -17.03 -9.67
CA ALA A 153 1.38 -18.30 -10.32
C ALA A 153 0.57 -18.53 -11.60
N PHE A 154 -0.67 -18.04 -11.67
CA PHE A 154 -1.48 -18.01 -12.89
C PHE A 154 -0.83 -17.13 -13.96
N ILE A 155 -0.51 -15.86 -13.64
CA ILE A 155 0.14 -14.94 -14.58
C ILE A 155 1.45 -15.53 -15.13
N ARG A 156 2.29 -16.11 -14.27
CA ARG A 156 3.55 -16.74 -14.68
C ARG A 156 3.32 -17.90 -15.67
N ARG A 157 2.21 -18.62 -15.56
CA ARG A 157 1.83 -19.72 -16.46
C ARG A 157 1.14 -19.26 -17.74
N SER A 158 0.69 -18.01 -17.81
CA SER A 158 0.03 -17.40 -18.97
C SER A 158 0.97 -16.95 -20.09
N TRP A 159 2.14 -17.58 -20.23
CA TRP A 159 3.08 -17.27 -21.30
C TRP A 159 2.69 -17.88 -22.65
N ASN A 160 1.91 -18.97 -22.64
CA ASN A 160 1.43 -19.69 -23.83
C ASN A 160 0.10 -19.10 -24.36
N PRO A 161 -0.31 -19.44 -25.60
CA PRO A 161 -1.55 -18.90 -26.18
C PRO A 161 -2.80 -19.14 -25.33
N GLU A 162 -3.00 -20.35 -24.82
CA GLU A 162 -4.14 -20.72 -23.96
C GLU A 162 -4.22 -19.87 -22.68
N GLY A 163 -3.07 -19.65 -22.04
CA GLY A 163 -3.00 -18.90 -20.80
C GLY A 163 -3.08 -17.39 -21.02
N ARG A 164 -2.62 -16.88 -22.17
CA ARG A 164 -2.86 -15.50 -22.58
C ARG A 164 -4.34 -15.24 -22.83
N GLU A 165 -5.02 -16.17 -23.50
CA GLU A 165 -6.46 -16.10 -23.72
C GLU A 165 -7.22 -16.06 -22.39
N ALA A 166 -6.89 -16.95 -21.46
CA ALA A 166 -7.46 -16.95 -20.11
C ALA A 166 -7.17 -15.66 -19.33
N LEU A 167 -5.97 -15.08 -19.48
CA LEU A 167 -5.60 -13.80 -18.85
C LEU A 167 -6.38 -12.63 -19.45
N MET A 168 -6.59 -12.63 -20.77
CA MET A 168 -7.40 -11.61 -21.43
C MET A 168 -8.87 -11.73 -21.06
N ALA A 169 -9.39 -12.95 -20.96
CA ALA A 169 -10.75 -13.22 -20.54
C ALA A 169 -10.98 -12.72 -19.10
N TRP A 170 -10.05 -13.01 -18.17
CA TRP A 170 -10.08 -12.49 -16.81
C TRP A 170 -10.06 -10.95 -16.73
N ARG A 171 -9.40 -10.27 -17.67
CA ARG A 171 -9.37 -8.79 -17.70
C ARG A 171 -10.67 -8.16 -18.22
N ARG A 172 -11.47 -8.92 -18.96
CA ARG A 172 -12.73 -8.46 -19.56
C ARG A 172 -13.94 -8.79 -18.68
N SER A 173 -13.84 -9.85 -17.88
CA SER A 173 -14.83 -10.24 -16.87
C SER A 173 -14.83 -9.35 -15.64
#